data_AF-A0A5C7QH15-F1
#
_entry.id   AF-A0A5C7QH15-F1
#
_cell.length_a   1.000
_cell.length_b   1.000
_cell.length_c   1.000
_cell.angle_alpha   90.00
_cell.angle_beta   90.00
_cell.angle_gamma   90.00
#
_symmetry.space_group_name_H-M   'P 1'
#
loop_
_entity.id
_entity.type
_entity.pdbx_description
1 polymer ?
#
loop_
_entity_poly.entity_id
_entity_poly.type
_entity_poly.pdbx_seq_one_letter_code
_entity_poly.pdbx_strand_id
1 'polypeptide(L)'
;MHRLGSASVGDPLHRAAEHLGRLLRTLFLCDYLAIPDYRREIHTLLNRGESVHELQRTIHGGQVAPERGRRRQEMAAISGAHALLTNIVLAWNTNRMDTVVARLNRDGVGIEEDWLRRIGPAHFSHINFRGTFRFNVERYADVLVERAAGRGAAKPGR
;
A
#
# COMPACT_ATOMS: atom_id res chain seq x y z
N MET A 1 33.25 7.67 15.83
CA MET A 1 31.84 7.71 16.27
C MET A 1 31.53 6.34 16.87
N HIS A 2 31.52 6.23 18.20
CA HIS A 2 31.29 4.96 18.89
C HIS A 2 29.84 4.53 18.67
N ARG A 3 29.63 3.38 18.04
CA ARG A 3 28.31 2.91 17.64
C ARG A 3 27.69 2.20 18.85
N LEU A 4 26.61 2.75 19.40
CA LEU A 4 25.80 2.14 20.48
C LEU A 4 24.98 0.95 19.94
N GLY A 5 25.68 -0.05 19.40
CA GLY A 5 25.08 -1.30 18.91
C GLY A 5 25.01 -2.36 20.00
N SER A 6 24.55 -3.56 19.65
CA SER A 6 24.43 -4.70 20.57
C SER A 6 25.75 -5.10 21.26
N ALA A 7 26.90 -4.73 20.69
CA ALA A 7 28.22 -4.94 21.30
C ALA A 7 28.51 -4.02 22.51
N SER A 8 27.70 -2.99 22.75
CA SER A 8 27.89 -2.00 23.83
C SER A 8 26.99 -2.21 25.05
N VAL A 9 26.28 -3.34 25.15
CA VAL A 9 25.31 -3.65 26.23
C VAL A 9 25.92 -3.58 27.65
N GLY A 10 27.24 -3.70 27.78
CA GLY A 10 27.97 -3.54 29.05
C GLY A 10 28.37 -2.10 29.40
N ASP A 11 28.30 -1.16 28.46
CA ASP A 11 28.72 0.24 28.64
C ASP A 11 27.66 1.02 29.45
N PRO A 12 28.06 1.73 30.53
CA PRO A 12 27.17 2.65 31.25
C PRO A 12 26.41 3.63 30.35
N LEU A 13 27.03 4.12 29.27
CA LEU A 13 26.38 5.03 28.32
C LEU A 13 25.25 4.34 27.54
N HIS A 14 25.47 3.08 27.13
CA HIS A 14 24.43 2.30 26.45
C HIS A 14 23.23 2.05 27.36
N ARG A 15 23.48 1.70 28.63
CA ARG A 15 22.41 1.51 29.63
C ARG A 15 21.64 2.80 29.89
N ALA A 16 22.32 3.94 30.00
CA ALA A 16 21.66 5.23 30.17
C ALA A 16 20.75 5.56 28.99
N ALA A 17 21.20 5.32 27.75
CA ALA A 17 20.39 5.49 26.54
C ALA A 17 19.19 4.53 26.51
N GLU A 18 19.37 3.28 26.93
CA GLU A 18 18.27 2.30 27.03
C GLU A 18 17.22 2.76 28.05
N HIS A 19 17.63 3.18 29.25
CA HIS A 19 16.72 3.70 30.27
C HIS A 19 15.98 4.96 29.79
N LEU A 20 16.66 5.87 29.10
CA LEU A 20 16.02 7.03 28.48
C LEU A 20 14.95 6.60 27.46
N GLY A 21 15.26 5.63 26.59
CA GLY A 21 14.30 5.08 25.63
C GLY A 21 13.07 4.46 26.29
N ARG A 22 13.26 3.75 27.41
CA ARG A 22 12.16 3.20 28.22
C ARG A 22 11.30 4.31 28.84
N LEU A 23 11.91 5.37 29.38
CA LEU A 23 11.18 6.52 29.93
C LEU A 23 10.34 7.22 28.85
N LEU A 24 10.92 7.47 27.67
CA LEU A 24 10.20 8.08 26.54
C LEU A 24 9.03 7.20 26.07
N ARG A 25 9.22 5.87 26.01
CA ARG A 25 8.15 4.93 25.69
C ARG A 25 7.02 4.96 26.73
N THR A 26 7.36 5.05 28.01
CA THR A 26 6.36 5.15 29.09
C THR A 26 5.57 6.44 28.97
N LEU A 27 6.23 7.59 28.76
CA LEU A 27 5.57 8.87 28.56
C LEU A 27 4.61 8.81 27.37
N PHE A 28 5.09 8.31 26.23
CA PHE A 28 4.26 8.08 25.04
C PHE A 28 3.04 7.22 25.34
N LEU A 29 3.20 6.11 26.09
CA LEU A 29 2.09 5.21 26.39
C LEU A 29 1.07 5.86 27.34
N CYS A 30 1.54 6.63 28.32
CA CYS A 30 0.67 7.42 29.20
C CYS A 30 -0.16 8.41 28.37
N ASP A 31 0.47 9.18 27.49
CA ASP A 31 -0.21 10.13 26.61
C ASP A 31 -1.20 9.42 25.67
N TYR A 32 -0.79 8.30 25.08
CA TYR A 32 -1.64 7.47 24.21
C TYR A 32 -2.90 6.95 24.91
N LEU A 33 -2.79 6.54 26.18
CA LEU A 33 -3.92 6.04 26.95
C LEU A 33 -4.81 7.19 27.47
N ALA A 34 -4.19 8.25 27.99
CA ALA A 34 -4.88 9.34 28.67
C ALA A 34 -5.53 10.36 27.73
N ILE A 35 -4.96 10.60 26.54
CA ILE A 35 -5.37 11.68 25.63
C ILE A 35 -6.04 11.07 24.38
N PRO A 36 -7.37 11.14 24.25
CA PRO A 36 -8.08 10.55 23.10
C PRO A 36 -7.67 11.15 21.75
N ASP A 37 -7.42 12.46 21.69
CA ASP A 37 -7.06 13.14 20.44
C ASP A 37 -5.68 12.74 19.95
N TYR A 38 -4.71 12.61 20.85
CA TYR A 38 -3.37 12.11 20.55
C TYR A 38 -3.43 10.68 19.96
N ARG A 39 -4.26 9.81 20.55
CA ARG A 39 -4.48 8.46 20.02
C ARG A 39 -5.12 8.46 18.63
N ARG A 40 -6.12 9.32 18.39
CA ARG A 40 -6.77 9.46 17.07
C ARG A 40 -5.79 9.91 15.99
N GLU A 41 -4.89 10.85 16.32
CA GLU A 41 -3.84 11.29 15.41
C GLU A 41 -2.88 10.14 15.06
N ILE A 42 -2.44 9.37 16.06
CA ILE A 42 -1.59 8.19 15.85
C ILE A 42 -2.26 7.16 14.95
N HIS A 43 -3.55 6.86 15.17
CA HIS A 43 -4.30 5.96 14.28
C HIS A 43 -4.41 6.52 12.86
N THR A 44 -4.57 7.83 12.69
CA THR A 44 -4.64 8.46 11.37
C THR A 44 -3.32 8.29 10.61
N LEU A 45 -2.19 8.51 11.29
CA LEU A 45 -0.85 8.27 10.74
C LEU A 45 -0.65 6.79 10.37
N LEU A 46 -1.04 5.88 11.27
CA LEU A 46 -0.94 4.44 11.05
C LEU A 46 -1.75 4.01 9.83
N ASN A 47 -3.02 4.41 9.75
CA ASN A 47 -3.91 4.09 8.63
C ASN A 47 -3.36 4.60 7.29
N ARG A 48 -2.70 5.78 7.29
CA ARG A 48 -2.06 6.32 6.09
C ARG A 48 -0.88 5.47 5.65
N GLY A 49 -0.03 5.04 6.59
CA GLY A 49 1.07 4.11 6.31
C GLY A 49 0.57 2.75 5.80
N GLU A 50 -0.45 2.20 6.45
CA GLU A 50 -1.06 0.93 6.04
C GLU A 50 -1.65 0.99 4.63
N SER A 51 -2.36 2.07 4.30
CA SER A 51 -2.93 2.30 2.97
C SER A 51 -1.84 2.33 1.88
N VAL A 52 -0.70 2.97 2.16
CA VAL A 52 0.45 3.00 1.23
C VAL A 52 1.07 1.61 1.10
N HIS A 53 1.23 0.87 2.20
CA HIS A 53 1.73 -0.51 2.16
C HIS A 53 0.77 -1.44 1.40
N GLU A 54 -0.54 -1.23 1.49
CA GLU A 54 -1.53 -1.98 0.72
C GLU A 54 -1.43 -1.71 -0.79
N LEU A 55 -1.31 -0.43 -1.16
CA LEU A 55 -1.03 -0.04 -2.54
C LEU A 55 0.25 -0.69 -3.06
N GLN A 56 1.33 -0.62 -2.28
CA GLN A 56 2.61 -1.24 -2.58
C GLN A 56 2.50 -2.75 -2.82
N ARG A 57 1.76 -3.46 -1.96
CA ARG A 57 1.49 -4.90 -2.13
C ARG A 57 0.72 -5.19 -3.41
N THR A 58 -0.26 -4.36 -3.74
CA THR A 58 -1.06 -4.48 -4.97
C THR A 58 -0.23 -4.26 -6.22
N ILE A 59 0.63 -3.23 -6.24
CA ILE A 59 1.59 -2.95 -7.33
C ILE A 59 2.53 -4.14 -7.51
N HIS A 60 2.97 -4.73 -6.41
CA HIS A 60 3.91 -5.86 -6.41
C HIS A 60 3.22 -7.23 -6.59
N GLY A 61 1.98 -7.30 -7.08
CA GLY A 61 1.15 -8.53 -7.11
C GLY A 61 1.71 -9.78 -7.82
N GLY A 62 2.98 -9.81 -8.23
CA GLY A 62 3.71 -11.00 -8.69
C GLY A 62 4.83 -11.41 -7.71
N GLN A 63 5.13 -12.71 -7.65
CA GLN A 63 6.30 -13.21 -6.92
C GLN A 63 7.58 -12.67 -7.58
N VAL A 64 8.51 -12.09 -6.80
CA VAL A 64 9.89 -11.92 -7.29
C VAL A 64 10.44 -13.32 -7.49
N ALA A 65 10.79 -13.68 -8.73
CA ALA A 65 11.41 -14.97 -9.02
C ALA A 65 12.61 -15.17 -8.07
N PRO A 66 12.78 -16.34 -7.43
CA PRO A 66 13.83 -16.59 -6.43
C PRO A 66 15.26 -16.29 -6.93
N GLU A 67 15.43 -16.23 -8.25
CA GLU A 67 16.68 -15.91 -8.94
C GLU A 67 17.03 -14.41 -8.94
N ARG A 68 16.09 -13.51 -8.60
CA ARG A 68 16.29 -12.05 -8.52
C ARG A 68 16.21 -11.56 -7.07
N GLY A 69 17.16 -10.72 -6.66
CA GLY A 69 17.18 -10.12 -5.32
C GLY A 69 18.24 -10.70 -4.36
N ARG A 70 19.14 -11.57 -4.85
CA ARG A 70 20.29 -12.05 -4.04
C ARG A 70 21.46 -11.08 -4.04
N ARG A 71 21.56 -10.19 -5.04
CA ARG A 71 22.60 -9.14 -5.12
C ARG A 71 22.06 -7.81 -4.60
N ARG A 72 22.87 -7.07 -3.84
CA ARG A 72 22.52 -5.73 -3.31
C ARG A 72 22.02 -4.76 -4.37
N GLN A 73 22.61 -4.77 -5.56
CA GLN A 73 22.21 -3.90 -6.67
C GLN A 73 20.82 -4.25 -7.21
N GLU A 74 20.47 -5.54 -7.27
CA GLU A 74 19.14 -5.99 -7.70
C GLU A 74 18.07 -5.61 -6.68
N MET A 75 18.35 -5.77 -5.38
CA MET A 75 17.45 -5.31 -4.31
C MET A 75 17.22 -3.80 -4.39
N ALA A 76 18.27 -3.01 -4.60
CA ALA A 76 18.16 -1.57 -4.75
C ALA A 76 17.32 -1.19 -5.98
N ALA A 77 17.50 -1.87 -7.11
CA ALA A 77 16.70 -1.64 -8.31
C ALA A 77 15.22 -2.01 -8.11
N ILE A 78 14.93 -3.16 -7.50
CA ILE A 78 13.56 -3.61 -7.21
C ILE A 78 12.88 -2.63 -6.24
N SER A 79 13.55 -2.30 -5.13
CA SER A 79 13.03 -1.34 -4.15
C SER A 79 12.85 0.05 -4.75
N GLY A 80 13.78 0.50 -5.60
CA GLY A 80 13.69 1.79 -6.28
C GLY A 80 12.54 1.85 -7.28
N ALA A 81 12.37 0.81 -8.10
CA ALA A 81 11.26 0.71 -9.04
C ALA A 81 9.91 0.64 -8.31
N HIS A 82 9.85 -0.09 -7.19
CA HIS A 82 8.65 -0.20 -6.38
C HIS A 82 8.25 1.14 -5.72
N ALA A 83 9.23 1.86 -5.17
CA ALA A 83 9.03 3.22 -4.67
C ALA A 83 8.56 4.17 -5.77
N LEU A 84 9.19 4.10 -6.95
CA LEU A 84 8.82 4.92 -8.11
C LEU A 84 7.37 4.68 -8.55
N LEU A 85 6.97 3.41 -8.74
CA LEU A 85 5.61 3.06 -9.15
C LEU A 85 4.57 3.51 -8.12
N THR A 86 4.86 3.32 -6.83
CA THR A 86 3.99 3.79 -5.75
C THR A 86 3.82 5.31 -5.80
N ASN A 87 4.92 6.04 -5.96
CA ASN A 87 4.88 7.51 -6.04
C ASN A 87 4.16 8.01 -7.29
N ILE A 88 4.26 7.32 -8.42
CA ILE A 88 3.51 7.65 -9.65
C ILE A 88 2.00 7.55 -9.39
N VAL A 89 1.54 6.47 -8.74
CA VAL A 89 0.12 6.31 -8.40
C VAL A 89 -0.34 7.41 -7.44
N LEU A 90 0.44 7.69 -6.38
CA LEU A 90 0.12 8.75 -5.42
C LEU A 90 0.05 10.13 -6.10
N ALA A 91 0.98 10.44 -6.99
CA ALA A 91 1.00 11.70 -7.73
C ALA A 91 -0.20 11.81 -8.67
N TRP A 92 -0.54 10.74 -9.40
CA TRP A 92 -1.71 10.72 -10.28
C TRP A 92 -3.01 10.91 -9.49
N ASN A 93 -3.17 10.20 -8.37
CA ASN A 93 -4.33 10.33 -7.49
C ASN A 93 -4.44 11.75 -6.92
N THR A 94 -3.33 12.32 -6.46
CA THR A 94 -3.29 13.69 -5.93
C THR A 94 -3.72 14.71 -7.00
N ASN A 95 -3.20 14.61 -8.22
CA ASN A 95 -3.60 15.47 -9.33
C ASN A 95 -5.09 15.33 -9.69
N ARG A 96 -5.63 14.10 -9.63
CA ARG A 96 -7.05 13.86 -9.88
C ARG A 96 -7.94 14.41 -8.79
N MET A 97 -7.56 14.23 -7.53
CA MET A 97 -8.25 14.83 -6.39
C MET A 97 -8.30 16.36 -6.52
N ASP A 98 -7.15 16.99 -6.81
CA ASP A 98 -7.06 18.44 -7.01
C ASP A 98 -7.99 18.92 -8.15
N THR A 99 -7.98 18.22 -9.28
CA THR A 99 -8.88 18.53 -10.41
C THR A 99 -10.36 18.46 -10.02
N VAL A 100 -10.75 17.45 -9.23
CA VAL A 100 -12.13 17.28 -8.77
C VAL A 100 -12.51 18.36 -7.77
N VAL A 101 -11.64 18.69 -6.82
CA VAL A 101 -11.85 19.76 -5.84
C VAL A 101 -12.00 21.11 -6.53
N ALA A 102 -11.12 21.43 -7.47
CA ALA A 102 -11.19 22.66 -8.26
C ALA A 102 -12.50 22.77 -9.04
N ARG A 103 -13.00 21.65 -9.60
CA ARG A 103 -14.29 21.61 -10.29
C ARG A 103 -15.45 21.85 -9.32
N LEU A 104 -15.49 21.16 -8.18
CA LEU A 104 -16.56 21.30 -7.18
C LEU A 104 -16.64 22.71 -6.59
N ASN A 105 -15.49 23.37 -6.39
CA ASN A 105 -15.45 24.76 -5.98
C ASN A 105 -16.00 25.70 -7.06
N ARG A 106 -15.68 25.45 -8.35
CA ARG A 106 -16.22 26.22 -9.47
C ARG A 106 -17.73 26.07 -9.62
N ASP A 107 -18.24 24.86 -9.38
CA ASP A 107 -19.67 24.53 -9.49
C ASP A 107 -20.49 25.02 -8.27
N GLY A 108 -19.85 25.70 -7.30
CA GLY A 108 -20.51 26.29 -6.14
C GLY A 108 -20.88 25.30 -5.03
N VAL A 109 -20.48 24.03 -5.15
CA VAL A 109 -20.72 23.01 -4.10
C VAL A 109 -19.81 23.25 -2.90
N GLY A 110 -18.53 23.55 -3.16
CA GLY A 110 -17.51 23.69 -2.12
C GLY A 110 -17.17 22.38 -1.41
N ILE A 111 -15.93 22.24 -0.94
CA ILE A 111 -15.55 21.16 -0.02
C ILE A 111 -14.87 21.80 1.19
N GLU A 112 -15.28 21.40 2.39
CA GLU A 112 -14.64 21.83 3.64
C GLU A 112 -13.21 21.29 3.71
N GLU A 113 -12.27 22.14 4.10
CA GLU A 113 -10.85 21.78 4.15
C GLU A 113 -10.56 20.62 5.13
N ASP A 114 -11.37 20.50 6.18
CA ASP A 114 -11.30 19.42 7.16
C ASP A 114 -11.57 18.03 6.57
N TRP A 115 -12.43 17.92 5.56
CA TRP A 115 -12.62 16.67 4.83
C TRP A 115 -11.42 16.36 3.96
N LEU A 116 -10.87 17.37 3.28
CA LEU A 116 -9.72 17.17 2.40
C LEU A 116 -8.47 16.73 3.19
N ARG A 117 -8.28 17.24 4.41
CA ARG A 117 -7.21 16.82 5.33
C ARG A 117 -7.27 15.34 5.73
N ARG A 118 -8.48 14.75 5.74
CA ARG A 118 -8.70 13.35 6.15
C ARG A 118 -8.58 12.36 4.98
N ILE A 119 -8.55 12.82 3.74
CA ILE A 119 -8.48 11.94 2.56
C ILE A 119 -7.02 11.76 2.12
N GLY A 120 -6.62 10.50 1.90
CA GLY A 120 -5.29 10.15 1.43
C GLY A 120 -5.28 9.76 -0.06
N PRO A 121 -4.20 10.07 -0.82
CA PRO A 121 -4.09 9.73 -2.23
C PRO A 121 -3.70 8.26 -2.47
N ALA A 122 -3.68 7.42 -1.43
CA ALA A 122 -3.25 6.02 -1.54
C ALA A 122 -4.35 5.09 -2.07
N HIS A 123 -5.60 5.54 -2.23
CA HIS A 123 -6.69 4.72 -2.72
C HIS A 123 -6.45 4.25 -4.17
N PHE A 124 -6.78 2.99 -4.49
CA PHE A 124 -6.42 2.39 -5.79
C PHE A 124 -7.48 1.47 -6.39
N SER A 125 -8.71 1.46 -5.86
CA SER A 125 -9.78 0.59 -6.40
C SER A 125 -10.12 0.89 -7.86
N HIS A 126 -9.88 2.12 -8.32
CA HIS A 126 -10.09 2.59 -9.69
C HIS A 126 -8.94 2.25 -10.65
N ILE A 127 -7.87 1.59 -10.20
CA ILE A 127 -6.68 1.29 -11.02
C ILE A 127 -6.63 -0.21 -11.33
N ASN A 128 -6.61 -0.55 -12.62
CA ASN A 128 -6.38 -1.92 -13.07
C ASN A 128 -4.88 -2.19 -13.28
N PHE A 129 -4.24 -2.78 -12.26
CA PHE A 129 -2.82 -3.14 -12.30
C PHE A 129 -2.49 -4.37 -13.16
N ARG A 130 -3.49 -5.17 -13.55
CA ARG A 130 -3.29 -6.39 -14.37
C ARG A 130 -3.34 -6.12 -15.87
N GLY A 131 -3.71 -4.91 -16.27
CA GLY A 131 -3.94 -4.57 -17.66
C GLY A 131 -5.26 -5.14 -18.20
N THR A 132 -5.50 -4.92 -19.49
CA THR A 132 -6.71 -5.37 -20.18
C THR A 132 -6.36 -6.56 -21.07
N PHE A 133 -6.95 -7.72 -20.80
CA PHE A 133 -6.82 -8.89 -21.67
C PHE A 133 -7.92 -8.84 -22.73
N ARG A 134 -7.52 -8.80 -24.00
CA ARG A 134 -8.43 -8.94 -25.13
C ARG A 134 -8.27 -10.35 -25.70
N PHE A 135 -9.36 -11.11 -25.66
CA PHE A 135 -9.43 -12.43 -26.28
C PHE A 135 -10.30 -12.30 -27.54
N ASN A 136 -9.79 -12.71 -28.70
CA ASN A 136 -10.57 -12.79 -29.94
C ASN A 136 -11.39 -14.08 -29.90
N VAL A 137 -12.49 -14.06 -29.16
CA VAL A 137 -13.36 -15.22 -28.94
C VAL A 137 -14.10 -15.60 -30.22
N GLU A 138 -14.29 -14.64 -31.12
CA GLU A 138 -14.96 -14.80 -32.42
C GLU A 138 -14.26 -15.87 -33.27
N ARG A 139 -12.93 -15.99 -33.19
CA ARG A 139 -12.15 -16.99 -33.94
C ARG A 139 -12.38 -18.41 -33.44
N TYR A 140 -12.87 -18.58 -32.22
CA TYR A 140 -13.02 -19.88 -31.56
C TYR A 140 -14.46 -20.15 -31.12
N ALA A 141 -15.43 -19.35 -31.59
CA ALA A 141 -16.82 -19.44 -31.18
C ALA A 141 -17.38 -20.85 -31.42
N ASP A 142 -17.13 -21.43 -32.59
CA ASP A 142 -17.63 -22.75 -32.98
C ASP A 142 -17.13 -23.85 -32.03
N VAL A 143 -15.84 -23.84 -31.71
CA VAL A 143 -15.19 -24.82 -30.81
C VAL A 143 -15.64 -24.65 -29.35
N LEU A 144 -15.90 -23.42 -28.92
CA LEU A 144 -16.36 -23.12 -27.56
C LEU A 144 -17.83 -23.52 -27.36
N VAL A 145 -18.68 -23.30 -28.37
CA VAL A 145 -20.09 -23.70 -28.36
C VAL A 145 -20.23 -25.22 -28.41
N GLU A 146 -19.46 -25.91 -29.24
CA GLU A 146 -19.47 -27.37 -29.34
C GLU A 146 -19.02 -28.05 -28.02
N ARG A 147 -17.98 -27.52 -27.37
CA ARG A 147 -17.54 -28.00 -26.04
C ARG A 147 -18.54 -27.71 -24.93
N ALA A 148 -19.31 -26.63 -25.02
CA ALA A 148 -20.37 -26.33 -24.06
C ALA A 148 -21.55 -27.31 -24.23
N ALA A 149 -21.93 -27.60 -25.48
CA ALA A 149 -22.97 -28.56 -25.81
C ALA A 149 -22.60 -30.00 -25.41
N GLY A 150 -21.33 -30.41 -25.58
CA GLY A 150 -20.85 -31.75 -25.25
C GLY A 150 -20.74 -32.07 -23.75
N ARG A 151 -20.69 -31.06 -22.86
CA ARG A 151 -20.64 -31.28 -21.40
C ARG A 151 -22.00 -31.56 -20.75
N GLY A 152 -23.10 -31.39 -21.48
CA GLY A 152 -24.45 -31.77 -21.03
C GLY A 152 -24.76 -33.27 -21.14
N ALA A 153 -23.90 -34.05 -21.82
CA ALA A 153 -24.15 -35.46 -22.15
C ALA A 153 -23.24 -36.44 -21.36
N ALA A 154 -23.00 -36.19 -20.07
CA ALA A 154 -22.38 -37.17 -19.19
C ALA A 154 -23.43 -38.16 -18.64
N LYS A 155 -23.69 -39.18 -19.46
CA LYS A 155 -24.10 -40.58 -19.20
C LYS A 155 -24.87 -40.92 -17.89
N PRO A 156 -26.10 -41.46 -17.94
CA PRO A 156 -26.73 -42.08 -16.77
C PRO A 156 -25.98 -43.37 -16.38
N GLY A 157 -25.85 -43.57 -15.08
CA GLY A 157 -25.11 -44.67 -14.44
C GLY A 157 -25.64 -46.05 -14.82
N ARG A 158 -24.71 -47.01 -14.76
CA ARG A 158 -24.98 -48.44 -14.83
C ARG A 158 -25.16 -49.00 -13.43
#